data_AF-A0A4R6TH53-F1
#
_entry.id   AF-A0A4R6TH53-F1
#
_cell.length_a   1.000
_cell.length_b   1.000
_cell.length_c   1.000
_cell.angle_alpha   90.00
_cell.angle_beta   90.00
_cell.angle_gamma   90.00
#
_symmetry.space_group_name_H-M   'P 1'
#
loop_
_entity.id
_entity.type
_entity.pdbx_description
1 polymer ?
#
loop_
_entity_poly.entity_id
_entity_poly.type
_entity_poly.pdbx_seq_one_letter_code
_entity_poly.pdbx_strand_id
1 'polypeptide(L)'
;MKRGLPLLLICLWAVLSSFGNKKDCAYAGSNISFIQSQTEKAIAATELKMARYFAYKAINGIENSRKQMESCGCKEARDILLESLELLKRAVKADNMRGGKILLFQSLELTLETKEAINQHDLFHISPYADELIKLDPTVAISDPSIKDTVAMQERIDRSLQGYKESLELVVETVNCEEAFAFAEKIYKHSEQQLLRKDLTEAQQYYHYRTQLITSRAMTRLLDCAN
;
A
#
# COMPACT_ATOMS: atom_id res chain seq x y z
N MET A 1 -24.47 11.15 46.36
CA MET A 1 -23.49 11.05 45.25
C MET A 1 -23.46 9.61 44.68
N LYS A 2 -24.36 9.23 43.76
CA LYS A 2 -24.34 7.91 43.09
C LYS A 2 -24.93 7.96 41.65
N ARG A 3 -24.81 9.08 40.94
CA ARG A 3 -25.37 9.25 39.58
C ARG A 3 -24.32 9.30 38.45
N GLY A 4 -23.03 9.31 38.77
CA GLY A 4 -21.94 9.40 37.77
C GLY A 4 -21.35 8.06 37.31
N LEU A 5 -21.64 6.96 38.00
CA LEU A 5 -21.06 5.65 37.71
C LEU A 5 -21.51 5.02 36.36
N PRO A 6 -22.78 5.15 35.90
CA PRO A 6 -23.18 4.52 34.65
C PRO A 6 -22.67 5.27 33.40
N LEU A 7 -22.47 6.59 33.47
CA LEU A 7 -21.92 7.37 32.35
C LEU A 7 -20.44 7.05 32.09
N LEU A 8 -19.67 6.79 33.14
CA LEU A 8 -18.25 6.47 33.04
C LEU A 8 -18.00 5.08 32.42
N LEU A 9 -18.91 4.13 32.65
CA LEU A 9 -18.90 2.80 32.04
C LEU A 9 -19.30 2.81 30.55
N ILE A 10 -20.24 3.69 30.15
CA ILE A 10 -20.64 3.85 28.73
C ILE A 10 -19.50 4.46 27.90
N CYS A 11 -18.77 5.43 28.44
CA CYS A 11 -17.59 6.00 27.77
C CYS A 11 -16.45 4.98 27.61
N LEU A 12 -16.25 4.06 28.58
CA LEU A 12 -15.22 3.02 28.48
C LEU A 12 -15.51 1.97 27.39
N TRP A 13 -16.78 1.72 27.07
CA TRP A 13 -17.14 0.73 26.05
C TRP A 13 -16.95 1.25 24.62
N ALA A 14 -17.10 2.56 24.41
CA ALA A 14 -16.91 3.19 23.09
C ALA A 14 -15.44 3.25 22.64
N VAL A 15 -14.48 3.14 23.57
CA VAL A 15 -13.04 3.17 23.24
C VAL A 15 -12.50 1.81 22.78
N LEU A 16 -13.23 0.72 23.04
CA LEU A 16 -12.78 -0.65 22.72
C LEU A 16 -13.14 -1.11 21.30
N SER A 17 -13.99 -0.38 20.59
CA SER A 17 -14.42 -0.71 19.22
C SER A 17 -13.47 -0.22 18.11
N SER A 18 -12.32 0.35 18.46
CA SER A 18 -11.38 0.91 17.47
C SER A 18 -10.24 -0.03 17.06
N PHE A 19 -10.22 -1.26 17.57
CA PHE A 19 -9.16 -2.22 17.24
C PHE A 19 -9.60 -3.11 16.07
N GLY A 20 -8.96 -2.92 14.92
CA GLY A 20 -9.13 -3.78 13.75
C GLY A 20 -8.68 -5.20 14.03
N ASN A 21 -9.32 -6.18 13.40
CA ASN A 21 -8.94 -7.58 13.54
C ASN A 21 -7.71 -7.88 12.65
N LYS A 22 -6.59 -8.31 13.25
CA LYS A 22 -5.31 -8.65 12.55
C LYS A 22 -5.52 -9.60 11.36
N LYS A 23 -6.44 -10.56 11.47
CA LYS A 23 -6.73 -11.47 10.36
C LYS A 23 -7.43 -10.77 9.21
N ASP A 24 -8.28 -9.80 9.51
CA ASP A 24 -9.03 -9.05 8.50
C ASP A 24 -8.14 -8.04 7.78
N CYS A 25 -7.17 -7.42 8.46
CA CYS A 25 -6.16 -6.60 7.79
C CYS A 25 -5.16 -7.39 6.95
N ALA A 26 -4.70 -8.56 7.40
CA ALA A 26 -3.88 -9.45 6.58
C ALA A 26 -4.65 -9.90 5.31
N TYR A 27 -5.95 -10.20 5.45
CA TYR A 27 -6.81 -10.55 4.32
C TYR A 27 -7.07 -9.35 3.41
N ALA A 28 -7.27 -8.16 3.97
CA ALA A 28 -7.37 -6.91 3.23
C ALA A 28 -6.10 -6.67 2.39
N GLY A 29 -4.91 -6.75 2.99
CA GLY A 29 -3.62 -6.62 2.30
C GLY A 29 -3.40 -7.65 1.19
N SER A 30 -3.86 -8.90 1.39
CA SER A 30 -3.84 -9.93 0.33
C SER A 30 -4.73 -9.55 -0.85
N ASN A 31 -5.95 -9.04 -0.60
CA ASN A 31 -6.82 -8.55 -1.66
C ASN A 31 -6.23 -7.34 -2.37
N ILE A 32 -5.60 -6.40 -1.66
CA ILE A 32 -4.90 -5.26 -2.29
C ILE A 32 -3.82 -5.75 -3.24
N SER A 33 -3.04 -6.77 -2.86
CA SER A 33 -2.02 -7.35 -3.73
C SER A 33 -2.63 -8.01 -4.97
N PHE A 34 -3.81 -8.64 -4.85
CA PHE A 34 -4.54 -9.14 -6.00
C PHE A 34 -5.02 -8.00 -6.92
N ILE A 35 -5.61 -6.95 -6.35
CA ILE A 35 -6.09 -5.76 -7.08
C ILE A 35 -4.93 -5.12 -7.86
N GLN A 36 -3.80 -4.90 -7.18
CA GLN A 36 -2.55 -4.42 -7.75
C GLN A 36 -2.15 -5.25 -8.98
N SER A 37 -2.07 -6.57 -8.84
CA SER A 37 -1.69 -7.48 -9.95
C SER A 37 -2.67 -7.44 -11.13
N GLN A 38 -3.97 -7.30 -10.87
CA GLN A 38 -4.95 -7.17 -11.95
C GLN A 38 -4.84 -5.81 -12.66
N THR A 39 -4.61 -4.73 -11.92
CA THR A 39 -4.40 -3.39 -12.51
C THR A 39 -3.13 -3.36 -13.37
N GLU A 40 -2.05 -3.99 -12.93
CA GLU A 40 -0.82 -4.19 -13.72
C GLU A 40 -1.07 -4.96 -15.02
N LYS A 41 -1.81 -6.07 -14.94
CA LYS A 41 -2.21 -6.83 -16.15
C LYS A 41 -3.10 -6.02 -17.08
N ALA A 42 -3.93 -5.13 -16.54
CA ALA A 42 -4.74 -4.21 -17.34
C ALA A 42 -3.87 -3.19 -18.07
N ILE A 43 -2.83 -2.66 -17.42
CA ILE A 43 -1.86 -1.72 -17.98
C ILE A 43 -1.02 -2.36 -19.09
N ALA A 44 -0.53 -3.58 -18.85
CA ALA A 44 0.33 -4.32 -19.78
C ALA A 44 -0.44 -4.88 -20.99
N ALA A 45 -1.77 -4.88 -20.95
CA ALA A 45 -2.59 -5.35 -22.06
C ALA A 45 -2.41 -4.48 -23.31
N THR A 46 -2.28 -5.13 -24.47
CA THR A 46 -2.20 -4.47 -25.78
C THR A 46 -3.58 -4.17 -26.38
N GLU A 47 -4.60 -4.93 -25.98
CA GLU A 47 -5.96 -4.82 -26.48
C GLU A 47 -6.91 -4.22 -25.44
N LEU A 48 -7.75 -3.26 -25.83
CA LEU A 48 -8.64 -2.54 -24.91
C LEU A 48 -9.61 -3.50 -24.19
N LYS A 49 -10.04 -4.56 -24.88
CA LYS A 49 -10.87 -5.61 -24.29
C LYS A 49 -10.16 -6.34 -23.14
N MET A 50 -8.87 -6.63 -23.29
CA MET A 50 -8.08 -7.29 -22.26
C MET A 50 -7.77 -6.35 -21.10
N ALA A 51 -7.45 -5.09 -21.38
CA ALA A 51 -7.29 -4.06 -20.36
C ALA A 51 -8.56 -3.95 -19.49
N ARG A 52 -9.73 -3.85 -20.14
CA ARG A 52 -11.04 -3.83 -19.45
C ARG A 52 -11.29 -5.09 -18.63
N TYR A 53 -10.98 -6.27 -19.17
CA TYR A 53 -11.18 -7.54 -18.47
C TYR A 53 -10.41 -7.59 -17.15
N PHE A 54 -9.13 -7.24 -17.16
CA PHE A 54 -8.31 -7.23 -15.95
C PHE A 54 -8.72 -6.10 -15.00
N ALA A 55 -9.06 -4.92 -15.51
CA ALA A 55 -9.59 -3.84 -14.69
C ALA A 55 -10.91 -4.21 -14.00
N TYR A 56 -11.81 -4.96 -14.66
CA TYR A 56 -13.01 -5.51 -14.01
C TYR A 56 -12.69 -6.50 -12.89
N LYS A 57 -11.62 -7.30 -13.04
CA LYS A 57 -11.16 -8.16 -11.93
C LYS A 57 -10.65 -7.36 -10.75
N ALA A 58 -9.92 -6.27 -11.00
CA ALA A 58 -9.49 -5.34 -9.95
C ALA A 58 -10.69 -4.71 -9.24
N ILE A 59 -11.68 -4.21 -9.98
CA ILE A 59 -12.95 -3.67 -9.45
C ILE A 59 -13.63 -4.69 -8.54
N ASN A 60 -13.81 -5.93 -9.03
CA ASN A 60 -14.43 -6.99 -8.24
C ASN A 60 -13.62 -7.34 -6.98
N GLY A 61 -12.29 -7.30 -7.06
CA GLY A 61 -11.41 -7.46 -5.90
C GLY A 61 -11.69 -6.41 -4.82
N ILE A 62 -11.84 -5.14 -5.20
CA ILE A 62 -12.18 -4.05 -4.26
C ILE A 62 -13.58 -4.25 -3.68
N GLU A 63 -14.57 -4.50 -4.52
CA GLU A 63 -15.96 -4.68 -4.07
C GLU A 63 -16.08 -5.86 -3.07
N ASN A 64 -15.33 -6.95 -3.31
CA ASN A 64 -15.33 -8.12 -2.44
C ASN A 64 -14.52 -7.91 -1.15
N SER A 65 -13.56 -6.98 -1.11
CA SER A 65 -12.72 -6.72 0.07
C SER A 65 -13.30 -5.67 1.02
N ARG A 66 -14.39 -4.98 0.67
CA ARG A 66 -15.00 -3.90 1.48
C ARG A 66 -15.23 -4.29 2.93
N LYS A 67 -15.82 -5.47 3.18
CA LYS A 67 -16.13 -5.92 4.54
C LYS A 67 -14.87 -6.13 5.38
N GLN A 68 -13.81 -6.66 4.78
CA GLN A 68 -12.55 -6.89 5.47
C GLN A 68 -11.77 -5.59 5.66
N MET A 69 -11.87 -4.63 4.73
CA MET A 69 -11.36 -3.26 4.91
C MET A 69 -12.08 -2.54 6.07
N GLU A 70 -13.41 -2.68 6.17
CA GLU A 70 -14.19 -2.14 7.28
C GLU A 70 -13.80 -2.77 8.62
N SER A 71 -13.67 -4.10 8.65
CA SER A 71 -13.26 -4.84 9.86
C SER A 71 -11.79 -4.59 10.24
N CYS A 72 -10.94 -4.30 9.26
CA CYS A 72 -9.57 -3.86 9.49
C CYS A 72 -9.51 -2.49 10.18
N GLY A 73 -10.51 -1.63 9.98
CA GLY A 73 -10.63 -0.35 10.67
C GLY A 73 -9.67 0.75 10.17
N CYS A 74 -8.87 0.49 9.13
CA CYS A 74 -8.01 1.51 8.52
C CYS A 74 -8.84 2.42 7.60
N LYS A 75 -9.37 3.51 8.17
CA LYS A 75 -10.22 4.47 7.44
C LYS A 75 -9.48 5.10 6.25
N GLU A 76 -8.24 5.51 6.44
CA GLU A 76 -7.40 6.13 5.41
C GLU A 76 -7.23 5.19 4.21
N ALA A 77 -6.76 3.96 4.44
CA ALA A 77 -6.60 2.96 3.37
C ALA A 77 -7.93 2.70 2.63
N ARG A 78 -9.05 2.62 3.36
CA ARG A 78 -10.35 2.42 2.75
C ARG A 78 -10.75 3.58 1.84
N ASP A 79 -10.56 4.82 2.31
CA ASP A 79 -10.97 6.01 1.57
C ASP A 79 -10.11 6.15 0.29
N ILE A 80 -8.80 5.90 0.35
CA ILE A 80 -7.89 5.84 -0.81
C ILE A 80 -8.31 4.73 -1.80
N LEU A 81 -8.64 3.54 -1.28
CA LEU A 81 -9.04 2.41 -2.13
C LEU A 81 -10.34 2.68 -2.90
N LEU A 82 -11.28 3.40 -2.28
CA LEU A 82 -12.53 3.79 -2.94
C LEU A 82 -12.28 4.81 -4.05
N GLU A 83 -11.29 5.67 -3.92
CA GLU A 83 -10.87 6.54 -5.03
C GLU A 83 -10.23 5.74 -6.17
N SER A 84 -9.39 4.75 -5.85
CA SER A 84 -8.85 3.78 -6.83
C SER A 84 -9.97 3.07 -7.61
N LEU A 85 -11.02 2.65 -6.91
CA LEU A 85 -12.20 2.01 -7.51
C LEU A 85 -12.89 2.92 -8.56
N GLU A 86 -13.05 4.20 -8.26
CA GLU A 86 -13.67 5.15 -9.20
C GLU A 86 -12.79 5.42 -10.43
N LEU A 87 -11.47 5.37 -10.28
CA LEU A 87 -10.55 5.39 -11.42
C LEU A 87 -10.67 4.14 -12.28
N LEU A 88 -10.72 2.94 -11.68
CA LEU A 88 -10.92 1.69 -12.43
C LEU A 88 -12.25 1.68 -13.19
N LYS A 89 -13.34 2.14 -12.55
CA LYS A 89 -14.66 2.26 -13.19
C LYS A 89 -14.66 3.22 -14.38
N ARG A 90 -13.86 4.28 -14.32
CA ARG A 90 -13.65 5.18 -15.48
C ARG A 90 -12.77 4.53 -16.54
N ALA A 91 -11.71 3.82 -16.14
CA ALA A 91 -10.81 3.14 -17.05
C ALA A 91 -11.53 2.09 -17.91
N VAL A 92 -12.44 1.30 -17.32
CA VAL A 92 -13.21 0.32 -18.10
C VAL A 92 -14.16 0.95 -19.12
N LYS A 93 -14.55 2.21 -18.91
CA LYS A 93 -15.41 3.01 -19.80
C LYS A 93 -14.64 3.83 -20.83
N ALA A 94 -13.31 3.91 -20.75
CA ALA A 94 -12.51 4.72 -21.66
C ALA A 94 -12.64 4.21 -23.11
N ASP A 95 -12.77 5.14 -24.07
CA ASP A 95 -13.00 4.83 -25.48
C ASP A 95 -11.71 4.45 -26.24
N ASN A 96 -10.55 4.72 -25.65
CA ASN A 96 -9.25 4.42 -26.24
C ASN A 96 -8.25 3.97 -25.17
N MET A 97 -7.21 3.26 -25.64
CA MET A 97 -6.20 2.68 -24.77
C MET A 97 -5.41 3.74 -23.98
N ARG A 98 -5.05 4.86 -24.61
CA ARG A 98 -4.25 5.91 -23.96
C ARG A 98 -4.99 6.50 -22.75
N GLY A 99 -6.23 6.94 -22.93
CA GLY A 99 -7.06 7.46 -21.84
C GLY A 99 -7.35 6.41 -20.77
N GLY A 100 -7.56 5.15 -21.17
CA GLY A 100 -7.72 4.03 -20.24
C GLY A 100 -6.48 3.80 -19.38
N LYS A 101 -5.29 3.79 -19.98
CA LYS A 101 -4.02 3.56 -19.28
C LYS A 101 -3.71 4.64 -18.25
N ILE A 102 -3.95 5.92 -18.55
CA ILE A 102 -3.78 7.01 -17.58
C ILE A 102 -4.59 6.74 -16.31
N LEU A 103 -5.86 6.36 -16.45
CA LEU A 103 -6.74 6.05 -15.32
C LEU A 103 -6.28 4.79 -14.56
N LEU A 104 -5.76 3.79 -15.28
CA LEU A 104 -5.20 2.58 -14.66
C LEU A 104 -3.93 2.87 -13.87
N PHE A 105 -3.04 3.75 -14.34
CA PHE A 105 -1.85 4.17 -13.57
C PHE A 105 -2.21 4.92 -12.30
N GLN A 106 -3.14 5.87 -12.40
CA GLN A 106 -3.63 6.60 -11.23
C GLN A 106 -4.27 5.63 -10.22
N SER A 107 -5.02 4.63 -10.70
CA SER A 107 -5.57 3.59 -9.83
C SER A 107 -4.46 2.73 -9.20
N LEU A 108 -3.42 2.36 -9.96
CA LEU A 108 -2.31 1.59 -9.45
C LEU A 108 -1.57 2.34 -8.34
N GLU A 109 -1.34 3.64 -8.53
CA GLU A 109 -0.75 4.53 -7.52
C GLU A 109 -1.55 4.53 -6.22
N LEU A 110 -2.87 4.80 -6.28
CA LEU A 110 -3.73 4.77 -5.10
C LEU A 110 -3.82 3.36 -4.48
N THR A 111 -3.69 2.31 -5.28
CA THR A 111 -3.64 0.93 -4.78
C THR A 111 -2.35 0.67 -3.98
N LEU A 112 -1.22 1.22 -4.43
CA LEU A 112 0.05 1.17 -3.70
C LEU A 112 -0.02 2.02 -2.42
N GLU A 113 -0.60 3.22 -2.48
CA GLU A 113 -0.85 4.05 -1.30
C GLU A 113 -1.77 3.34 -0.29
N THR A 114 -2.82 2.66 -0.76
CA THR A 114 -3.70 1.84 0.08
C THR A 114 -2.91 0.74 0.77
N LYS A 115 -2.07 0.02 0.02
CA LYS A 115 -1.22 -1.05 0.55
C LYS A 115 -0.31 -0.52 1.66
N GLU A 116 0.26 0.66 1.45
CA GLU A 116 1.11 1.29 2.44
C GLU A 116 0.34 1.71 3.69
N ALA A 117 -0.82 2.35 3.53
CA ALA A 117 -1.67 2.71 4.66
C ALA A 117 -2.09 1.48 5.50
N ILE A 118 -2.37 0.33 4.85
CA ILE A 118 -2.65 -0.94 5.57
C ILE A 118 -1.40 -1.42 6.31
N ASN A 119 -0.23 -1.43 5.67
CA ASN A 119 1.01 -1.86 6.30
C ASN A 119 1.34 -1.02 7.54
N GLN A 120 1.22 0.31 7.43
CA GLN A 120 1.41 1.22 8.55
C GLN A 120 0.37 0.96 9.66
N HIS A 121 -0.90 0.79 9.30
CA HIS A 121 -1.96 0.49 10.26
C HIS A 121 -1.72 -0.84 11.02
N ASP A 122 -1.29 -1.88 10.32
CA ASP A 122 -0.93 -3.17 10.93
C ASP A 122 0.26 -3.04 11.89
N LEU A 123 1.23 -2.20 11.55
CA LEU A 123 2.41 -1.95 12.40
C LEU A 123 2.08 -1.14 13.66
N PHE A 124 1.18 -0.15 13.57
CA PHE A 124 1.00 0.87 14.61
C PHE A 124 -0.33 0.83 15.36
N HIS A 125 -1.39 0.24 14.79
CA HIS A 125 -2.73 0.23 15.40
C HIS A 125 -3.25 -1.15 15.81
N ILE A 126 -2.67 -2.24 15.28
CA ILE A 126 -3.14 -3.61 15.52
C ILE A 126 -2.12 -4.48 16.28
N SER A 127 -0.93 -3.95 16.56
CA SER A 127 0.11 -4.71 17.29
C SER A 127 0.08 -4.48 18.80
N PRO A 128 -0.36 -5.49 19.59
CA PRO A 128 0.15 -5.77 20.93
C PRO A 128 1.31 -6.79 20.90
N TYR A 129 2.00 -6.98 19.76
CA TYR A 129 2.93 -8.11 19.52
C TYR A 129 4.39 -7.84 19.94
N ALA A 130 4.57 -7.47 21.20
CA ALA A 130 5.80 -7.83 21.93
C ALA A 130 5.92 -9.36 22.13
N ASP A 131 4.79 -10.10 22.07
CA ASP A 131 4.72 -11.51 22.48
C ASP A 131 5.11 -12.56 21.40
N GLU A 132 5.16 -12.22 20.10
CA GLU A 132 5.59 -13.20 19.07
C GLU A 132 7.12 -13.26 18.85
N LEU A 133 7.88 -12.31 19.41
CA LEU A 133 9.33 -12.21 19.20
C LEU A 133 10.17 -13.24 20.02
N ILE A 134 9.55 -13.97 20.95
CA ILE A 134 10.25 -14.92 21.84
C ILE A 134 10.53 -16.29 21.16
N LYS A 135 10.01 -16.56 19.96
CA LYS A 135 10.05 -17.92 19.37
C LYS A 135 11.00 -18.15 18.20
N LEU A 136 11.93 -17.24 17.90
CA LEU A 136 12.90 -17.43 16.82
C LEU A 136 14.35 -17.45 17.34
N ASP A 137 14.87 -18.68 17.43
CA ASP A 137 16.26 -19.18 17.49
C ASP A 137 17.36 -18.26 18.08
N PRO A 138 18.01 -18.65 19.20
CA PRO A 138 19.04 -17.84 19.85
C PRO A 138 20.45 -17.93 19.23
N THR A 139 20.66 -18.55 18.06
CA THR A 139 22.01 -18.94 17.62
C THR A 139 22.79 -17.96 16.73
N VAL A 140 22.34 -16.72 16.52
CA VAL A 140 23.17 -15.69 15.86
C VAL A 140 23.51 -14.57 16.84
N ALA A 141 24.73 -14.62 17.36
CA ALA A 141 25.30 -13.62 18.24
C ALA A 141 25.54 -12.30 17.49
N ILE A 142 24.57 -11.38 17.56
CA ILE A 142 24.79 -9.94 17.44
C ILE A 142 24.37 -9.36 18.80
N SER A 143 25.31 -8.74 19.49
CA SER A 143 25.31 -8.50 20.94
C SER A 143 24.43 -7.33 21.43
N ASP A 144 23.41 -6.94 20.68
CA ASP A 144 22.45 -5.91 21.10
C ASP A 144 21.03 -6.23 20.56
N PRO A 145 20.05 -6.50 21.45
CA PRO A 145 18.65 -6.72 21.07
C PRO A 145 18.08 -5.59 20.20
N SER A 146 18.50 -4.34 20.44
CA SER A 146 18.04 -3.18 19.67
C SER A 146 18.47 -3.25 18.20
N ILE A 147 19.67 -3.75 17.92
CA ILE A 147 20.19 -3.87 16.55
C ILE A 147 19.48 -5.01 15.82
N LYS A 148 19.21 -6.12 16.50
CA LYS A 148 18.46 -7.25 15.94
C LYS A 148 17.05 -6.84 15.53
N ASP A 149 16.39 -6.02 16.35
CA ASP A 149 15.03 -5.53 16.08
C ASP A 149 15.00 -4.56 14.89
N THR A 150 15.98 -3.63 14.78
CA THR A 150 16.09 -2.73 13.63
C THR A 150 16.33 -3.50 12.32
N VAL A 151 17.25 -4.48 12.31
CA VAL A 151 17.54 -5.29 11.10
C VAL A 151 16.32 -6.11 10.68
N ALA A 152 15.64 -6.76 11.62
CA ALA A 152 14.44 -7.54 11.34
C ALA A 152 13.29 -6.68 10.79
N MET A 153 13.14 -5.45 11.31
CA MET A 153 12.17 -4.46 10.82
C MET A 153 12.50 -4.03 9.38
N GLN A 154 13.75 -3.67 9.09
CA GLN A 154 14.19 -3.27 7.75
C GLN A 154 14.00 -4.38 6.71
N GLU A 155 14.34 -5.63 7.04
CA GLU A 155 14.12 -6.76 6.15
C GLU A 155 12.63 -7.00 5.85
N ARG A 156 11.75 -6.82 6.85
CA ARG A 156 10.30 -6.93 6.64
C ARG A 156 9.80 -5.85 5.67
N ILE A 157 10.28 -4.62 5.84
CA ILE A 157 9.95 -3.51 4.94
C ILE A 157 10.46 -3.79 3.52
N ASP A 158 11.71 -4.22 3.37
CA ASP A 158 12.28 -4.57 2.07
C ASP A 158 11.48 -5.70 1.38
N ARG A 159 11.06 -6.73 2.13
CA ARG A 159 10.17 -7.76 1.59
C ARG A 159 8.80 -7.21 1.18
N SER A 160 8.23 -6.28 1.95
CA SER A 160 6.94 -5.65 1.62
C SER A 160 7.03 -4.81 0.32
N LEU A 161 8.19 -4.22 0.07
CA LEU A 161 8.49 -3.40 -1.11
C LEU A 161 8.86 -4.20 -2.36
N GLN A 162 9.11 -5.51 -2.24
CA GLN A 162 9.47 -6.34 -3.39
C GLN A 162 8.38 -6.31 -4.47
N GLY A 163 7.11 -6.45 -4.07
CA GLY A 163 6.00 -6.37 -5.01
C GLY A 163 5.87 -5.00 -5.66
N TYR A 164 6.17 -3.92 -4.92
CA TYR A 164 6.20 -2.56 -5.49
C TYR A 164 7.32 -2.41 -6.53
N LYS A 165 8.51 -2.92 -6.24
CA LYS A 165 9.65 -2.90 -7.17
C LYS A 165 9.31 -3.61 -8.48
N GLU A 166 8.69 -4.79 -8.40
CA GLU A 166 8.25 -5.56 -9.56
C GLU A 166 7.19 -4.80 -10.38
N SER A 167 6.23 -4.16 -9.72
CA SER A 167 5.26 -3.27 -10.39
C SER A 167 5.94 -2.15 -11.17
N LEU A 168 6.90 -1.50 -10.52
CA LEU A 168 7.59 -0.36 -11.10
C LEU A 168 8.42 -0.78 -12.31
N GLU A 169 9.07 -1.95 -12.25
CA GLU A 169 9.78 -2.53 -13.38
C GLU A 169 8.83 -2.84 -14.55
N LEU A 170 7.64 -3.40 -14.28
CA LEU A 170 6.63 -3.62 -15.32
C LEU A 170 6.18 -2.30 -15.96
N VAL A 171 5.99 -1.25 -15.17
CA VAL A 171 5.66 0.09 -15.68
C VAL A 171 6.79 0.59 -16.59
N VAL A 172 8.05 0.51 -16.14
CA VAL A 172 9.22 0.92 -16.95
C VAL A 172 9.28 0.18 -18.28
N GLU A 173 8.91 -1.10 -18.33
CA GLU A 173 9.08 -1.95 -19.52
C GLU A 173 7.89 -1.92 -20.50
N THR A 174 6.68 -1.69 -20.02
CA THR A 174 5.46 -1.90 -20.82
C THR A 174 4.72 -0.62 -21.18
N VAL A 175 5.16 0.50 -20.62
CA VAL A 175 4.46 1.78 -20.69
C VAL A 175 5.23 2.74 -21.59
N ASN A 176 4.52 3.71 -22.16
CA ASN A 176 5.18 4.77 -22.88
C ASN A 176 6.20 5.47 -21.96
N CYS A 177 7.38 5.75 -22.52
CA CYS A 177 8.55 6.34 -21.85
C CYS A 177 8.16 7.53 -20.94
N GLU A 178 7.45 8.52 -21.49
CA GLU A 178 7.09 9.76 -20.78
C GLU A 178 6.09 9.49 -19.65
N GLU A 179 5.08 8.66 -19.92
CA GLU A 179 4.07 8.26 -18.93
C GLU A 179 4.70 7.46 -17.77
N ALA A 180 5.63 6.56 -18.08
CA ALA A 180 6.38 5.79 -17.09
C ALA A 180 7.26 6.69 -16.21
N PHE A 181 7.93 7.68 -16.82
CA PHE A 181 8.75 8.64 -16.09
C PHE A 181 7.89 9.50 -15.16
N ALA A 182 6.77 10.03 -15.65
CA ALA A 182 5.84 10.84 -14.86
C ALA A 182 5.26 10.05 -13.67
N PHE A 183 4.91 8.78 -13.87
CA PHE A 183 4.46 7.89 -12.79
C PHE A 183 5.55 7.69 -11.72
N ALA A 184 6.77 7.36 -12.15
CA ALA A 184 7.89 7.18 -11.22
C ALA A 184 8.24 8.49 -10.48
N GLU A 185 8.27 9.62 -11.18
CA GLU A 185 8.56 10.92 -10.57
C GLU A 185 7.55 11.28 -9.48
N LYS A 186 6.26 11.01 -9.70
CA LYS A 186 5.21 11.28 -8.72
C LYS A 186 5.40 10.48 -7.43
N ILE A 187 5.75 9.20 -7.53
CA ILE A 187 6.03 8.35 -6.36
C ILE A 187 7.30 8.81 -5.63
N TYR A 188 8.33 9.20 -6.37
CA TYR A 188 9.56 9.76 -5.80
C TYR A 188 9.27 11.02 -4.98
N LYS A 189 8.52 11.97 -5.57
CA LYS A 189 8.12 13.23 -4.91
C LYS A 189 7.22 12.98 -3.71
N HIS A 190 6.29 12.04 -3.79
CA HIS A 190 5.47 11.64 -2.64
C HIS A 190 6.36 11.17 -1.48
N SER A 191 7.29 10.25 -1.76
CA SER A 191 8.19 9.72 -0.73
C SER A 191 9.09 10.79 -0.12
N GLU A 192 9.60 11.72 -0.94
CA GLU A 192 10.36 12.88 -0.48
C GLU A 192 9.53 13.76 0.46
N GLN A 193 8.29 14.08 0.10
CA GLN A 193 7.39 14.88 0.93
C GLN A 193 7.08 14.21 2.27
N GLN A 194 6.89 12.88 2.29
CA GLN A 194 6.68 12.15 3.53
C GLN A 194 7.93 12.23 4.42
N LEU A 195 9.13 12.05 3.87
CA LEU A 195 10.39 12.10 4.63
C LEU A 195 10.67 13.47 5.29
N LEU A 196 10.05 14.55 4.80
CA LEU A 196 10.16 15.88 5.43
C LEU A 196 9.31 16.01 6.69
N ARG A 197 8.38 15.09 6.94
CA ARG A 197 7.54 15.09 8.13
C ARG A 197 8.33 14.67 9.37
N LYS A 198 8.07 15.36 10.48
CA LYS A 198 8.75 15.12 11.77
C LYS A 198 8.08 14.06 12.64
N ASP A 199 6.86 13.64 12.29
CA ASP A 199 6.03 12.70 13.03
C ASP A 199 6.16 11.25 12.54
N LEU A 200 7.12 10.97 11.65
CA LEU A 200 7.38 9.62 11.16
C LEU A 200 8.13 8.77 12.20
N THR A 201 7.69 7.53 12.34
CA THR A 201 8.44 6.47 13.03
C THR A 201 9.67 6.04 12.20
N GLU A 202 10.64 5.39 12.84
CA GLU A 202 11.83 4.86 12.16
C GLU A 202 11.48 3.91 11.01
N ALA A 203 10.46 3.05 11.19
CA ALA A 203 9.98 2.14 10.16
C ALA A 203 9.36 2.90 8.96
N GLN A 204 8.58 3.95 9.19
CA GLN A 204 8.01 4.76 8.12
C GLN A 204 9.11 5.55 7.37
N GLN A 205 10.08 6.11 8.10
CA GLN A 205 11.23 6.77 7.49
C GLN A 205 12.00 5.80 6.59
N TYR A 206 12.26 4.58 7.08
CA TYR A 206 12.93 3.56 6.30
C TYR A 206 12.10 3.17 5.06
N TYR A 207 10.80 2.94 5.20
CA TYR A 207 9.92 2.62 4.07
C TYR A 207 9.96 3.69 2.97
N HIS A 208 9.77 4.96 3.32
CA HIS A 208 9.76 6.04 2.33
C HIS A 208 11.15 6.25 1.71
N TYR A 209 12.23 6.12 2.48
CA TYR A 209 13.59 6.16 1.95
C TYR A 209 13.85 5.04 0.94
N ARG A 210 13.45 3.81 1.26
CA ARG A 210 13.60 2.65 0.36
C ARG A 210 12.75 2.77 -0.90
N THR A 211 11.51 3.23 -0.75
CA THR A 211 10.63 3.53 -1.89
C THR A 211 11.26 4.57 -2.81
N GLN A 212 11.75 5.69 -2.27
CA GLN A 212 12.43 6.74 -3.03
C GLN A 212 13.67 6.19 -3.77
N LEU A 213 14.48 5.36 -3.11
CA LEU A 213 15.67 4.73 -3.69
C LEU A 213 15.33 3.78 -4.85
N ILE A 214 14.32 2.91 -4.68
CA ILE A 214 13.84 2.00 -5.72
C ILE A 214 13.33 2.82 -6.92
N THR A 215 12.54 3.85 -6.64
CA THR A 215 11.97 4.74 -7.66
C THR A 215 13.02 5.49 -8.45
N SER A 216 14.01 6.06 -7.76
CA SER A 216 15.11 6.79 -8.39
C SER A 216 15.92 5.93 -9.36
N ARG A 217 16.15 4.66 -9.03
CA ARG A 217 16.81 3.71 -9.93
C ARG A 217 15.98 3.43 -11.18
N ALA A 218 14.66 3.28 -11.05
CA ALA A 218 13.77 3.14 -12.19
C ALA A 218 13.79 4.39 -13.07
N MET A 219 13.74 5.59 -12.47
CA MET A 219 13.85 6.86 -13.20
C MET A 219 15.17 7.00 -13.95
N THR A 220 16.28 6.46 -13.43
CA THR A 220 17.59 6.48 -14.11
C THR A 220 17.52 5.75 -15.46
N ARG A 221 16.72 4.68 -15.56
CA ARG A 221 16.47 3.95 -16.83
C ARG A 221 15.54 4.71 -17.78
N LEU A 222 14.83 5.70 -17.27
CA LEU A 222 13.86 6.52 -17.98
C LEU A 222 14.34 7.97 -18.19
N LEU A 223 15.63 8.26 -17.95
CA LEU A 223 16.16 9.63 -18.03
C LEU A 223 15.96 10.27 -19.40
N ASP A 224 16.09 9.49 -20.47
CA ASP A 224 15.86 9.95 -21.84
C ASP A 224 14.39 10.27 -22.12
N CYS A 225 13.48 9.83 -21.24
CA CYS A 225 12.03 10.10 -21.30
C CYS A 225 11.60 11.38 -20.57
N ALA A 226 12.54 12.13 -19.95
CA ALA A 226 12.20 13.25 -19.06
C ALA A 226 11.74 14.54 -19.80
N ASN A 227 11.58 14.51 -21.13
CA ASN A 227 11.26 15.66 -21.98
C ASN A 227 9.94 15.49 -22.72
#